data_AF-A0A0C1R560-F1
#
_entry.id   AF-A0A0C1R560-F1
#
_cell.length_a   1.000
_cell.length_b   1.000
_cell.length_c   1.000
_cell.angle_alpha   90.00
_cell.angle_beta   90.00
_cell.angle_gamma   90.00
#
_symmetry.space_group_name_H-M   'P 1'
#
loop_
_entity.id
_entity.type
_entity.pdbx_description
1 polymer ?
#
loop_
_entity_poly.entity_id
_entity_poly.type
_entity_poly.pdbx_seq_one_letter_code
_entity_poly.pdbx_strand_id
1 'polypeptide(L)'
;MQSKRTCSLVAIMALILAGTINVNVNASVQENHKTLTDKLPTNIVANSVEGNKTTIPEWTKNTRYYVGDKVIHEGKIYECIVDHSRLSPSTKYVWKLMGEEWKRNTRYYVGDRVIYEGNIYECIVDHSRLSPSTKYVWKLIGEI
;
A
#
# COMPACT_ATOMS: atom_id res chain seq x y z
N MET A 1 56.90 36.86 44.94
CA MET A 1 57.60 36.67 43.65
C MET A 1 56.65 37.05 42.53
N GLN A 2 56.88 38.21 41.92
CA GLN A 2 56.09 38.82 40.85
C GLN A 2 56.70 38.51 39.47
N SER A 3 55.82 38.44 38.46
CA SER A 3 56.01 38.93 37.08
C SER A 3 57.01 38.23 36.14
N LYS A 4 56.52 37.94 34.91
CA LYS A 4 57.14 38.04 33.55
C LYS A 4 56.36 37.08 32.62
N ARG A 5 55.50 37.46 31.66
CA ARG A 5 55.70 38.30 30.45
C ARG A 5 57.07 37.98 29.83
N THR A 6 57.26 37.34 28.66
CA THR A 6 56.66 37.57 27.33
C THR A 6 57.39 36.71 26.27
N CYS A 7 56.75 36.52 25.09
CA CYS A 7 57.32 36.32 23.74
C CYS A 7 58.07 35.00 23.43
N SER A 8 58.08 34.44 22.22
CA SER A 8 57.37 34.61 20.93
C SER A 8 57.99 33.54 20.02
N LEU A 9 57.22 32.86 19.15
CA LEU A 9 57.57 32.53 17.76
C LEU A 9 56.51 31.60 17.12
N VAL A 10 55.56 32.27 16.45
CA VAL A 10 55.09 31.99 15.08
C VAL A 10 54.60 30.57 14.73
N ALA A 11 53.27 30.47 14.70
CA ALA A 11 52.41 29.90 13.65
C ALA A 11 52.85 28.65 12.88
N ILE A 12 51.98 27.63 12.83
CA ILE A 12 51.43 27.03 11.60
C ILE A 12 50.27 26.09 11.95
N MET A 13 49.23 26.14 11.12
CA MET A 13 48.09 25.21 10.99
C MET A 13 46.90 25.32 11.98
N ALA A 14 46.07 26.33 11.69
CA ALA A 14 44.64 26.23 11.36
C ALA A 14 43.83 24.96 11.76
N LEU A 15 42.70 25.26 12.43
CA LEU A 15 41.36 24.63 12.34
C LEU A 15 41.26 23.16 12.84
N ILE A 16 40.19 22.68 13.49
CA ILE A 16 38.76 22.92 13.26
C ILE A 16 38.01 22.70 14.60
N LEU A 17 37.12 23.63 14.96
CA LEU A 17 36.02 23.39 15.89
C LEU A 17 34.91 22.66 15.09
N ALA A 18 34.64 21.39 15.37
CA ALA A 18 33.50 20.71 14.77
C ALA A 18 32.68 20.07 15.89
N GLY A 19 31.67 20.82 16.34
CA GLY A 19 30.49 20.20 16.91
C GLY A 19 29.95 19.19 15.89
N THR A 20 29.61 18.02 16.38
CA THR A 20 29.09 16.93 15.56
C THR A 20 27.78 17.35 14.90
N ILE A 21 27.78 17.47 13.58
CA ILE A 21 26.54 17.44 12.79
C ILE A 21 26.41 16.02 12.24
N ASN A 22 25.47 15.26 12.80
CA ASN A 22 25.07 14.00 12.20
C ASN A 22 24.26 14.29 10.94
N VAL A 23 24.89 14.15 9.77
CA VAL A 23 24.20 14.16 8.48
C VAL A 23 23.91 12.72 8.09
N ASN A 24 22.64 12.34 8.15
CA ASN A 24 22.18 11.06 7.61
C ASN A 24 22.02 11.21 6.09
N VAL A 25 22.87 10.53 5.32
CA VAL A 25 22.78 10.43 3.87
C VAL A 25 22.65 8.97 3.47
N ASN A 26 21.42 8.47 3.43
CA ASN A 26 21.14 7.21 2.76
C ASN A 26 21.12 7.47 1.25
N ALA A 27 22.18 7.01 0.59
CA ALA A 27 22.37 7.05 -0.84
C ALA A 27 21.26 6.28 -1.57
N SER A 28 20.62 6.92 -2.54
CA SER A 28 19.74 6.28 -3.51
C SER A 28 20.56 5.71 -4.67
N VAL A 29 20.42 4.40 -4.91
CA VAL A 29 20.93 3.72 -6.09
C VAL A 29 20.14 4.20 -7.32
N GLN A 30 20.86 4.61 -8.35
CA GLN A 30 20.35 5.01 -9.67
C GLN A 30 19.91 3.78 -10.46
N GLU A 31 18.69 3.79 -11.02
CA GLU A 31 18.44 3.16 -12.31
C GLU A 31 17.91 4.18 -13.30
N ASN A 32 18.67 4.29 -14.38
CA ASN A 32 18.49 5.21 -15.48
C ASN A 32 17.36 4.70 -16.39
N HIS A 33 16.26 5.43 -16.53
CA HIS A 33 15.54 5.44 -17.79
C HIS A 33 15.21 6.89 -18.16
N LYS A 34 15.85 7.33 -19.23
CA LYS A 34 15.76 8.68 -19.79
C LYS A 34 14.66 8.65 -20.86
N THR A 35 13.58 9.38 -20.68
CA THR A 35 12.66 9.75 -21.77
C THR A 35 12.42 11.25 -21.76
N LEU A 36 12.83 11.85 -22.89
CA LEU A 36 12.75 13.27 -23.21
C LEU A 36 11.32 13.63 -23.64
N THR A 37 10.81 14.76 -23.12
CA THR A 37 9.94 15.79 -23.76
C THR A 37 8.65 15.31 -24.46
N ASP A 38 7.45 15.81 -24.20
CA ASP A 38 7.06 17.22 -24.20
C ASP A 38 5.64 17.43 -23.61
N LYS A 39 5.53 18.44 -22.73
CA LYS A 39 4.44 19.41 -22.53
C LYS A 39 2.97 18.93 -22.39
N LEU A 40 2.46 19.08 -21.16
CA LEU A 40 1.30 19.94 -20.82
C LEU A 40 1.43 20.42 -19.36
N PRO A 41 1.03 21.66 -19.02
CA PRO A 41 1.46 22.31 -17.78
C PRO A 41 0.59 21.99 -16.55
N THR A 42 1.27 21.74 -15.42
CA THR A 42 0.95 22.02 -14.00
C THR A 42 -0.47 21.76 -13.45
N ASN A 43 -0.55 20.86 -12.46
CA ASN A 43 -0.69 21.21 -11.01
C ASN A 43 -1.48 20.14 -10.23
N ILE A 44 -0.82 19.15 -9.61
CA ILE A 44 -1.14 18.67 -8.25
C ILE A 44 0.16 18.17 -7.62
N VAL A 45 0.66 18.88 -6.62
CA VAL A 45 1.59 18.32 -5.63
C VAL A 45 0.75 17.41 -4.72
N ALA A 46 1.01 16.11 -4.75
CA ALA A 46 0.62 15.22 -3.66
C ALA A 46 1.74 14.21 -3.41
N ASN A 47 2.30 14.36 -2.21
CA ASN A 47 3.32 13.55 -1.58
C ASN A 47 3.03 12.05 -1.59
N SER A 48 4.13 11.28 -1.59
CA SER A 48 4.26 9.94 -0.99
C SER A 48 3.36 8.83 -1.54
N VAL A 49 3.87 8.05 -2.50
CA VAL A 49 3.30 6.71 -2.74
C VAL A 49 4.04 5.73 -1.82
N GLU A 50 3.58 5.71 -0.59
CA GLU A 50 3.58 4.52 0.26
C GLU A 50 3.10 3.33 -0.58
N GLY A 51 3.77 2.17 -0.43
CA GLY A 51 3.74 1.03 -1.35
C GLY A 51 2.42 0.83 -2.09
N ASN A 52 2.51 0.66 -3.41
CA ASN A 52 1.39 0.60 -4.34
C ASN A 52 0.43 -0.55 -3.97
N LYS A 53 -0.48 -0.31 -3.02
CA LYS A 53 -1.60 -1.17 -2.70
C LYS A 53 -2.58 -0.99 -3.83
N THR A 54 -2.53 -1.90 -4.80
CA THR A 54 -3.52 -1.97 -5.88
C THR A 54 -4.90 -2.01 -5.24
N THR A 55 -5.59 -0.87 -5.27
CA THR A 55 -6.87 -0.70 -4.60
C THR A 55 -7.93 -1.06 -5.61
N ILE A 56 -8.75 -2.07 -5.31
CA ILE A 56 -9.90 -2.42 -6.16
C ILE A 56 -10.81 -1.19 -6.26
N PRO A 57 -11.19 -0.76 -7.48
CA PRO A 57 -12.07 0.38 -7.65
C PRO A 57 -13.50 0.08 -7.18
N GLU A 58 -14.20 1.11 -6.71
CA GLU A 58 -15.66 1.05 -6.52
C GLU A 58 -16.38 0.87 -7.86
N TRP A 59 -17.46 0.09 -7.86
CA TRP A 59 -18.29 -0.11 -9.04
C TRP A 59 -18.91 1.22 -9.50
N THR A 60 -18.88 1.46 -10.81
CA THR A 60 -19.41 2.65 -11.44
C THR A 60 -20.37 2.31 -12.56
N LYS A 61 -21.49 3.02 -12.62
CA LYS A 61 -22.50 2.84 -13.66
C LYS A 61 -21.95 3.30 -15.02
N ASN A 62 -22.36 2.61 -16.08
CA ASN A 62 -21.95 2.88 -17.47
C ASN A 62 -20.45 2.66 -17.76
N THR A 63 -19.71 2.02 -16.86
CA THR A 63 -18.34 1.58 -17.08
C THR A 63 -18.32 0.21 -17.77
N ARG A 64 -17.45 0.03 -18.77
CA ARG A 64 -17.22 -1.28 -19.40
C ARG A 64 -16.35 -2.13 -18.49
N TYR A 65 -16.81 -3.35 -18.19
CA TYR A 65 -16.11 -4.37 -17.43
C TYR A 65 -15.88 -5.60 -18.30
N TYR A 66 -14.71 -6.20 -18.14
CA TYR A 66 -14.28 -7.43 -18.79
C TYR A 66 -14.20 -8.57 -17.79
N VAL A 67 -14.28 -9.81 -18.26
CA VAL A 67 -14.06 -10.98 -17.41
C VAL A 67 -12.75 -10.85 -16.64
N GLY A 68 -12.80 -11.07 -15.32
CA GLY A 68 -11.68 -10.96 -14.39
C GLY A 68 -11.58 -9.63 -13.64
N ASP A 69 -12.23 -8.57 -14.14
CA ASP A 69 -12.26 -7.26 -13.48
C ASP A 69 -12.87 -7.38 -12.08
N LYS A 70 -12.25 -6.70 -11.11
CA LYS A 70 -12.72 -6.68 -9.73
C LYS A 70 -13.25 -5.31 -9.37
N VAL A 71 -14.36 -5.28 -8.63
CA VAL A 71 -14.97 -4.05 -8.11
C VAL A 71 -15.45 -4.22 -6.68
N ILE A 72 -15.45 -3.14 -5.93
CA ILE A 72 -16.17 -3.05 -4.65
C ILE A 72 -17.60 -2.58 -4.93
N HIS A 73 -18.57 -3.20 -4.26
CA HIS A 73 -19.96 -2.75 -4.26
C HIS A 73 -20.62 -3.14 -2.94
N GLU A 74 -21.16 -2.16 -2.22
CA GLU A 74 -21.80 -2.35 -0.91
C GLU A 74 -20.88 -3.05 0.12
N GLY A 75 -19.57 -2.75 0.08
CA GLY A 75 -18.58 -3.34 0.99
C GLY A 75 -18.21 -4.80 0.69
N LYS A 76 -18.61 -5.32 -0.47
CA LYS A 76 -18.24 -6.64 -0.96
C LYS A 76 -17.46 -6.53 -2.26
N ILE A 77 -16.60 -7.51 -2.53
CA ILE A 77 -15.79 -7.53 -3.74
C ILE A 77 -16.36 -8.57 -4.70
N TYR A 78 -16.52 -8.15 -5.95
CA TYR A 78 -17.07 -8.95 -7.02
C TYR A 78 -16.08 -9.04 -8.17
N GLU A 79 -16.08 -10.19 -8.83
CA GLU A 79 -15.35 -10.44 -10.06
C GLU A 79 -16.33 -10.53 -11.23
N CYS A 80 -16.07 -9.79 -12.30
CA CYS A 80 -16.82 -9.84 -13.53
C CYS A 80 -16.57 -11.21 -14.19
N ILE A 81 -17.65 -11.93 -14.53
CA ILE A 81 -17.59 -13.24 -15.18
C ILE A 81 -18.15 -13.23 -16.60
N VAL A 82 -18.75 -12.11 -17.03
CA VAL A 82 -19.23 -11.89 -18.39
C VAL A 82 -19.05 -10.42 -18.77
N ASP A 83 -18.42 -10.14 -19.91
CA ASP A 83 -18.23 -8.78 -20.39
C ASP A 83 -19.55 -7.98 -20.51
N HIS A 84 -19.61 -6.80 -19.88
CA HIS A 84 -20.77 -5.92 -19.98
C HIS A 84 -20.41 -4.46 -19.65
N SER A 85 -21.37 -3.53 -19.80
CA SER A 85 -21.16 -2.11 -19.43
C SER A 85 -22.24 -1.49 -18.54
N ARG A 86 -23.24 -2.27 -18.12
CA ARG A 86 -24.46 -1.70 -17.53
C ARG A 86 -24.97 -2.41 -16.28
N LEU A 87 -24.53 -3.64 -16.04
CA LEU A 87 -25.08 -4.48 -14.99
C LEU A 87 -24.32 -4.24 -13.68
N SER A 88 -25.06 -4.14 -12.58
CA SER A 88 -24.53 -3.95 -11.24
C SER A 88 -24.06 -5.29 -10.64
N PRO A 89 -23.16 -5.26 -9.63
CA PRO A 89 -22.68 -6.46 -8.94
C PRO A 89 -23.74 -7.31 -8.24
N SER A 90 -24.93 -6.75 -8.00
CA SER A 90 -26.11 -7.53 -7.60
C SER A 90 -26.62 -8.52 -8.68
N THR A 91 -26.14 -8.41 -9.92
CA THR A 91 -26.52 -9.27 -11.05
C THR A 91 -25.67 -10.55 -11.09
N LYS A 92 -26.17 -11.61 -10.44
CA LYS A 92 -25.43 -12.87 -10.19
C LYS A 92 -24.90 -13.61 -11.43
N TYR A 93 -25.46 -13.40 -12.62
CA TYR A 93 -25.04 -14.08 -13.85
C TYR A 93 -23.91 -13.36 -14.59
N VAL A 94 -23.51 -12.18 -14.14
CA VAL A 94 -22.36 -11.44 -14.70
C VAL A 94 -21.31 -11.05 -13.66
N TRP A 95 -21.65 -11.14 -12.37
CA TRP A 95 -20.73 -10.92 -11.26
C TRP A 95 -20.72 -12.10 -10.30
N LYS A 96 -19.51 -12.48 -9.87
CA LYS A 96 -19.26 -13.49 -8.85
C LYS A 96 -18.79 -12.81 -7.57
N LEU A 97 -19.46 -13.08 -6.45
CA LEU A 97 -19.01 -12.63 -5.13
C LEU A 97 -17.69 -13.35 -4.78
N MET A 98 -16.65 -12.56 -4.52
CA MET A 98 -15.34 -13.08 -4.12
C MET A 98 -15.21 -13.16 -2.60
N GLY A 99 -15.80 -12.20 -1.90
CA GLY A 99 -15.83 -12.15 -0.44
C GLY A 99 -16.28 -10.79 0.06
N GLU A 100 -16.37 -10.68 1.38
CA GLU A 100 -16.68 -9.44 2.10
C GLU A 100 -15.45 -8.96 2.87
N GLU A 101 -15.38 -7.68 3.22
CA GLU A 101 -14.34 -7.22 4.14
C GLU A 101 -14.44 -7.97 5.49
N TRP A 102 -13.31 -8.45 6.00
CA TRP A 102 -13.28 -9.08 7.32
C TRP A 102 -13.67 -8.08 8.41
N LYS A 103 -14.53 -8.52 9.34
CA LYS A 103 -15.03 -7.71 10.46
C LYS A 103 -14.77 -8.42 11.78
N ARG A 104 -14.20 -7.69 12.73
CA ARG A 104 -14.02 -8.15 14.11
C ARG A 104 -15.38 -8.49 14.73
N ASN A 105 -15.42 -9.48 15.63
CA ASN A 105 -16.60 -9.91 16.37
C ASN A 105 -17.76 -10.41 15.49
N THR A 106 -17.47 -10.81 14.25
CA THR A 106 -18.44 -11.44 13.35
C THR A 106 -18.30 -12.95 13.43
N ARG A 107 -19.43 -13.67 13.50
CA ARG A 107 -19.45 -15.14 13.42
C ARG A 107 -19.21 -15.56 11.97
N TYR A 108 -18.20 -16.40 11.76
CA TYR A 108 -17.87 -17.02 10.50
C TYR A 108 -18.05 -18.53 10.60
N TYR A 109 -18.50 -19.13 9.51
CA TYR A 109 -18.68 -20.57 9.34
C TYR A 109 -17.70 -21.11 8.30
N VAL A 110 -17.44 -22.41 8.36
CA VAL A 110 -16.62 -23.08 7.33
C VAL A 110 -17.18 -22.79 5.93
N GLY A 111 -16.31 -22.33 5.03
CA GLY A 111 -16.64 -21.94 3.66
C GLY A 111 -16.88 -20.44 3.44
N ASP A 112 -17.02 -19.65 4.52
CA ASP A 112 -17.15 -18.20 4.40
C ASP A 112 -15.87 -17.57 3.82
N ARG A 113 -16.04 -16.57 2.94
CA ARG A 113 -14.93 -15.88 2.28
C ARG A 113 -14.85 -14.43 2.71
N VAL A 114 -13.66 -14.04 3.15
CA VAL A 114 -13.37 -12.68 3.59
C VAL A 114 -12.12 -12.14 2.94
N ILE A 115 -12.03 -10.82 2.93
CA ILE A 115 -10.90 -10.08 2.39
C ILE A 115 -10.20 -9.39 3.55
N TYR A 116 -8.89 -9.60 3.62
CA TYR A 116 -8.05 -9.09 4.69
C TYR A 116 -6.66 -8.81 4.12
N GLU A 117 -6.17 -7.58 4.27
CA GLU A 117 -4.84 -7.16 3.80
C GLU A 117 -4.56 -7.51 2.32
N GLY A 118 -5.54 -7.28 1.43
CA GLY A 118 -5.39 -7.53 -0.01
C GLY A 118 -5.46 -9.01 -0.42
N ASN A 119 -5.80 -9.90 0.50
CA ASN A 119 -5.86 -11.33 0.28
C ASN A 119 -7.28 -11.86 0.53
N ILE A 120 -7.66 -12.90 -0.20
CA ILE A 120 -8.93 -13.61 -0.04
C ILE A 120 -8.68 -14.86 0.80
N TYR A 121 -9.41 -14.97 1.90
CA TYR A 121 -9.33 -16.10 2.82
C TYR A 121 -10.66 -16.83 2.89
N GLU A 122 -10.61 -18.16 2.95
CA GLU A 122 -11.74 -19.03 3.24
C GLU A 122 -11.65 -19.54 4.68
N CYS A 123 -12.74 -19.42 5.43
CA CYS A 123 -12.86 -19.93 6.79
C CYS A 123 -12.86 -21.47 6.75
N ILE A 124 -11.99 -22.10 7.53
CA ILE A 124 -11.89 -23.57 7.63
C ILE A 124 -12.32 -24.12 8.99
N VAL A 125 -12.56 -23.25 9.98
CA VAL A 125 -13.07 -23.60 11.31
C VAL A 125 -14.04 -22.53 11.78
N ASP A 126 -15.24 -22.92 12.21
CA ASP A 126 -16.22 -22.00 12.79
C ASP A 126 -15.66 -21.18 13.96
N HIS A 127 -15.79 -19.85 13.92
CA HIS A 127 -15.37 -18.97 15.01
C HIS A 127 -16.05 -17.61 14.97
N SER A 128 -15.82 -16.75 15.98
CA SER A 128 -16.35 -15.38 16.00
C SER A 128 -15.33 -14.28 16.29
N ARG A 129 -14.05 -14.63 16.48
CA ARG A 129 -13.04 -13.68 17.02
C ARG A 129 -11.68 -13.70 16.33
N LEU A 130 -11.42 -14.69 15.48
CA LEU A 130 -10.11 -14.92 14.91
C LEU A 130 -9.97 -14.16 13.59
N SER A 131 -8.85 -13.47 13.41
CA SER A 131 -8.51 -12.77 12.17
C SER A 131 -7.94 -13.74 11.13
N PRO A 132 -7.95 -13.38 9.84
CA PRO A 132 -7.36 -14.20 8.77
C PRO A 132 -5.86 -14.47 8.90
N SER A 133 -5.15 -13.68 9.70
CA SER A 133 -3.77 -13.96 10.11
C SER A 133 -3.62 -15.15 11.08
N THR A 134 -4.71 -15.70 11.61
CA THR A 134 -4.69 -16.86 12.53
C THR A 134 -4.49 -18.16 11.74
N LYS A 135 -3.38 -18.84 12.00
CA LYS A 135 -3.07 -20.13 11.37
C LYS A 135 -4.15 -21.18 11.66
N TYR A 136 -4.38 -22.07 10.69
CA TYR A 136 -5.31 -23.21 10.78
C TYR A 136 -6.79 -22.87 10.95
N VAL A 137 -7.15 -21.60 10.85
CA VAL A 137 -8.54 -21.13 10.96
C VAL A 137 -9.02 -20.55 9.63
N TRP A 138 -8.08 -19.94 8.90
CA TRP A 138 -8.29 -19.37 7.58
C TRP A 138 -7.31 -19.97 6.59
N LYS A 139 -7.80 -20.18 5.36
CA LYS A 139 -7.01 -20.65 4.23
C LYS A 139 -6.92 -19.53 3.19
N LEU A 140 -5.70 -19.13 2.82
CA LEU A 140 -5.48 -18.24 1.68
C LEU A 140 -5.94 -18.95 0.40
N ILE A 141 -6.86 -18.33 -0.34
CA ILE A 141 -7.40 -18.88 -1.60
C ILE A 141 -7.13 -17.98 -2.81
N GLY A 142 -6.62 -16.77 -2.60
CA GLY A 142 -6.22 -15.89 -3.69
C GLY A 142 -5.73 -14.53 -3.19
N GLU A 143 -5.11 -13.80 -4.10
CA GLU A 143 -4.69 -12.41 -3.93
C GLU A 143 -5.59 -11.53 -4.79
N ILE A 144 -5.61 -10.24 -4.49
CA ILE A 144 -6.42 -9.23 -5.17
C ILE A 144 -5.57 -8.39 -6.11
#